data_AF-E2SJT9-F1
#
_entry.id   AF-E2SJT9-F1
#
_cell.length_a   1.000
_cell.length_b   1.000
_cell.length_c   1.000
_cell.angle_alpha   90.00
_cell.angle_beta   90.00
_cell.angle_gamma   90.00
#
_symmetry.space_group_name_H-M   'P 1'
#
loop_
_entity.id
_entity.type
_entity.pdbx_description
1 polymer ?
#
loop_
_entity_poly.entity_id
_entity_poly.type
_entity_poly.pdbx_seq_one_letter_code
_entity_poly.pdbx_strand_id
1 'polypeptide(L)'
;MNVSRDRLSVIGKLIGIYREERRNNTQNGFTLKKFCEGICSINTLKSIEAGGLSRSEDVYIELLGKLDLKFGEFPVIDEALNIAFSKLYEAIEFYDRDKINALTVKMINILNEVSDFVYYSELTLIAESIHMYYINDEYVEHNIANRLIVMLPVLGDMYSDFIKILVFSKMKCESVCDKLKYKN
;
A
#
# COMPACT_ATOMS: atom_id res chain seq x y z
N MET A 1 21.98 3.18 -5.06
CA MET A 1 21.18 2.21 -4.29
C MET A 1 20.69 1.21 -5.31
N ASN A 2 20.85 -0.10 -5.13
CA ASN A 2 20.47 -1.07 -6.16
C ASN A 2 19.14 -1.69 -5.72
N VAL A 3 18.05 -1.36 -6.42
CA VAL A 3 16.71 -1.86 -6.06
C VAL A 3 16.45 -3.19 -6.79
N SER A 4 15.93 -4.17 -6.06
CA SER A 4 15.63 -5.49 -6.57
C SER A 4 14.59 -5.43 -7.70
N ARG A 5 14.66 -6.37 -8.64
CA ARG A 5 13.75 -6.41 -9.79
C ARG A 5 12.28 -6.56 -9.36
N ASP A 6 12.05 -7.33 -8.31
CA ASP A 6 10.71 -7.52 -7.76
C ASP A 6 10.20 -6.21 -7.13
N ARG A 7 11.04 -5.51 -6.36
CA ARG A 7 10.70 -4.19 -5.82
C ARG A 7 10.43 -3.17 -6.92
N LEU A 8 11.21 -3.15 -8.01
CA LEU A 8 10.97 -2.28 -9.17
C LEU A 8 9.60 -2.55 -9.80
N SER A 9 9.22 -3.82 -9.96
CA SER A 9 7.92 -4.20 -10.50
C SER A 9 6.77 -3.72 -9.61
N VAL A 10 6.90 -3.89 -8.29
CA VAL A 10 5.93 -3.42 -7.30
C VAL A 10 5.81 -1.90 -7.33
N ILE A 11 6.94 -1.19 -7.28
CA ILE A 11 6.98 0.29 -7.37
C ILE A 11 6.30 0.78 -8.66
N GLY A 12 6.56 0.12 -9.79
CA GLY A 12 5.91 0.45 -11.07
C GLY A 12 4.39 0.36 -11.00
N LYS A 13 3.85 -0.72 -10.43
CA LYS A 13 2.40 -0.87 -10.21
C LYS A 13 1.84 0.21 -9.26
N LEU A 14 2.58 0.52 -8.18
CA LEU A 14 2.19 1.57 -7.24
C LEU A 14 2.11 2.94 -7.92
N ILE A 15 3.07 3.30 -8.79
CA ILE A 15 3.00 4.53 -9.59
C ILE A 15 1.68 4.63 -10.35
N GLY A 16 1.23 3.52 -10.96
CA GLY A 16 -0.06 3.48 -11.67
C GLY A 16 -1.26 3.73 -10.77
N ILE A 17 -1.28 3.12 -9.58
CA ILE A 17 -2.33 3.33 -8.59
C ILE A 17 -2.39 4.79 -8.17
N TYR A 18 -1.26 5.34 -7.70
CA TYR A 18 -1.18 6.74 -7.25
C TYR A 18 -1.53 7.74 -8.35
N ARG A 19 -1.12 7.47 -9.59
CA ARG A 19 -1.44 8.34 -10.74
C ARG A 19 -2.95 8.38 -11.00
N GLU A 20 -3.63 7.23 -11.02
CA GLU A 20 -5.08 7.19 -11.25
C GLU A 20 -5.85 7.80 -10.06
N GLU A 21 -5.39 7.60 -8.82
CA GLU A 21 -5.96 8.27 -7.64
C GLU A 21 -5.88 9.80 -7.77
N ARG A 22 -4.70 10.35 -8.08
CA ARG A 22 -4.53 11.80 -8.28
C ARG A 22 -5.29 12.32 -9.50
N ARG A 23 -5.47 11.51 -10.54
CA ARG A 23 -6.28 11.86 -11.73
C ARG A 23 -7.76 11.98 -11.41
N ASN A 24 -8.30 11.07 -10.60
CA ASN A 24 -9.70 11.15 -10.18
C ASN A 24 -9.95 12.40 -9.33
N ASN A 25 -8.94 12.85 -8.57
CA ASN A 25 -8.99 14.07 -7.76
C ASN A 25 -8.70 15.35 -8.57
N THR A 26 -7.92 15.28 -9.65
CA THR A 26 -7.51 16.42 -10.48
C THR A 26 -7.52 16.09 -11.97
N GLN A 27 -8.36 16.79 -12.74
CA GLN A 27 -8.75 16.31 -14.09
C GLN A 27 -7.63 16.32 -15.15
N ASN A 28 -6.52 17.04 -14.98
CA ASN A 28 -5.67 17.39 -16.12
C ASN A 28 -4.16 17.15 -15.99
N GLY A 29 -3.59 16.86 -14.82
CA GLY A 29 -2.12 16.69 -14.66
C GLY A 29 -1.63 15.25 -14.82
N PHE A 30 -2.47 14.28 -14.46
CA PHE A 30 -2.09 12.87 -14.30
C PHE A 30 -2.55 11.96 -15.45
N THR A 31 -2.87 12.55 -16.61
CA THR A 31 -3.05 11.78 -17.84
C THR A 31 -1.71 11.17 -18.25
N LEU A 32 -1.73 9.99 -18.87
CA LEU A 32 -0.51 9.30 -19.32
C LEU A 32 0.46 10.23 -20.05
N LYS A 33 -0.07 11.03 -20.99
CA LYS A 33 0.74 11.95 -21.82
C LYS A 33 1.49 13.00 -20.98
N LYS A 34 0.80 13.65 -20.04
CA LYS A 34 1.40 14.72 -19.22
C LYS A 34 2.26 14.16 -18.08
N PHE A 35 1.86 13.02 -17.53
CA PHE A 35 2.59 12.39 -16.44
C PHE A 35 3.97 11.90 -16.88
N CYS A 36 4.08 11.25 -18.05
CA CYS A 36 5.39 10.81 -18.57
C CYS A 36 6.14 11.88 -19.37
N GLU A 37 5.57 13.08 -19.58
CA GLU A 37 6.18 14.16 -20.35
C GLU A 37 7.57 14.53 -19.78
N GLY A 38 8.58 14.52 -20.66
CA GLY A 38 9.97 14.79 -20.31
C GLY A 38 10.73 13.62 -19.70
N ILE A 39 10.05 12.51 -19.35
CA ILE A 39 10.64 11.39 -18.60
C ILE A 39 10.75 10.14 -19.48
N CYS A 40 9.63 9.66 -20.03
CA CYS A 40 9.59 8.43 -20.81
C CYS A 40 8.44 8.40 -21.83
N SER A 41 8.41 7.38 -22.68
CA SER A 41 7.31 7.19 -23.63
C SER A 41 6.03 6.71 -22.93
N ILE A 42 4.85 6.99 -23.50
CA ILE A 42 3.57 6.48 -22.98
C ILE A 42 3.57 4.95 -22.89
N ASN A 43 4.18 4.26 -23.86
CA ASN A 43 4.26 2.79 -23.85
C ASN A 43 5.16 2.29 -22.72
N THR A 44 6.25 2.99 -22.43
CA THR A 44 7.12 2.71 -21.29
C THR A 44 6.37 2.90 -19.98
N LEU A 45 5.64 4.00 -19.82
CA LEU A 45 4.82 4.23 -18.62
C LEU A 45 3.78 3.12 -18.43
N LYS A 46 3.01 2.78 -19.47
CA LYS A 46 2.04 1.68 -19.40
C LYS A 46 2.68 0.34 -19.03
N SER A 47 3.87 0.07 -19.57
CA SER A 47 4.62 -1.14 -19.23
C SER A 47 5.04 -1.14 -17.77
N ILE A 48 5.56 -0.02 -17.25
CA ILE A 48 5.95 0.13 -15.85
C ILE A 48 4.74 -0.07 -14.92
N GLU A 49 3.61 0.58 -15.23
CA GLU A 49 2.38 0.47 -14.44
C GLU A 49 1.77 -0.94 -14.43
N ALA A 50 2.07 -1.75 -15.46
CA ALA A 50 1.73 -3.16 -15.50
C ALA A 50 2.74 -4.07 -14.78
N GLY A 51 3.80 -3.51 -14.17
CA GLY A 51 4.88 -4.24 -13.51
C GLY A 51 6.06 -4.59 -14.40
N GLY A 52 6.12 -4.08 -15.62
CA GLY A 52 7.29 -4.15 -16.50
C GLY A 52 8.46 -3.31 -15.97
N LEU A 53 9.66 -3.61 -16.47
CA LEU A 53 10.89 -2.99 -15.99
C LEU A 53 11.38 -1.92 -16.98
N SER A 54 11.66 -0.72 -16.46
CA SER A 54 12.47 0.27 -17.17
C SER A 54 13.94 -0.14 -17.18
N ARG A 55 14.70 0.37 -18.16
CA ARG A 55 16.16 0.20 -18.21
C ARG A 55 16.91 1.12 -17.25
N SER A 56 16.28 2.22 -16.82
CA SER A 56 16.87 3.19 -15.90
C SER A 56 15.97 3.38 -14.68
N GLU A 57 16.59 3.37 -13.49
CA GLU A 57 15.97 3.72 -12.22
C GLU A 57 15.55 5.19 -12.16
N ASP A 58 16.24 6.08 -12.89
CA ASP A 58 15.94 7.53 -12.94
C ASP A 58 14.50 7.79 -13.39
N VAL A 59 13.98 6.95 -14.29
CA VAL A 59 12.59 7.01 -14.73
C VAL A 59 11.63 6.83 -13.56
N TYR A 60 11.91 5.91 -12.64
CA TYR A 60 11.07 5.69 -11.47
C TYR A 60 11.18 6.87 -10.48
N ILE A 61 12.41 7.36 -10.27
CA ILE A 61 12.68 8.52 -9.38
C ILE A 61 11.91 9.75 -9.87
N GLU A 62 11.98 10.07 -11.16
CA GLU A 62 11.31 11.24 -11.74
C GLU A 62 9.77 11.11 -11.72
N LEU A 63 9.23 9.91 -12.02
CA LEU A 63 7.79 9.66 -11.95
C LEU A 63 7.25 9.76 -10.51
N LEU A 64 7.97 9.20 -9.54
CA LEU A 64 7.61 9.30 -8.13
C LEU A 64 7.77 10.73 -7.60
N GLY A 65 8.74 11.50 -8.11
CA GLY A 65 8.88 12.92 -7.81
C GLY A 65 7.63 13.74 -8.16
N LYS A 66 6.94 13.43 -9.29
CA LYS A 66 5.65 14.04 -9.63
C LYS A 66 4.50 13.64 -8.69
N LEU A 67 4.70 12.60 -7.88
CA LEU A 67 3.76 12.10 -6.87
C LEU A 67 4.18 12.49 -5.45
N ASP A 68 5.23 13.30 -5.28
CA ASP A 68 5.80 13.67 -3.97
C ASP A 68 6.23 12.45 -3.14
N LEU A 69 6.67 11.38 -3.80
CA LEU A 69 7.10 10.12 -3.19
C LEU A 69 8.56 9.83 -3.55
N LYS A 70 9.23 9.06 -2.68
CA LYS A 70 10.62 8.65 -2.86
C LYS A 70 10.74 7.21 -3.37
N PHE A 71 11.82 7.01 -4.10
CA PHE A 71 12.25 5.72 -4.62
C PHE A 71 13.32 5.11 -3.71
N GLY A 72 13.19 3.83 -3.36
CA GLY A 72 14.22 3.16 -2.58
C GLY A 72 13.83 1.78 -2.05
N GLU A 73 14.85 1.09 -1.57
CA GLU A 73 14.76 -0.20 -0.90
C GLU A 73 15.83 -0.26 0.20
N PHE A 74 15.42 -0.73 1.38
CA PHE A 74 16.24 -0.80 2.56
C PHE A 74 16.19 -2.22 3.12
N PRO A 75 17.13 -3.11 2.72
CA PRO A 75 17.08 -4.53 3.09
C PRO A 75 16.99 -4.79 4.60
N VAL A 76 17.66 -3.96 5.41
CA VAL A 76 17.62 -4.06 6.88
C VAL A 76 16.22 -3.77 7.44
N ILE A 77 15.52 -2.79 6.84
CA ILE A 77 14.14 -2.48 7.22
C ILE A 77 13.22 -3.60 6.73
N ASP A 78 13.41 -4.08 5.50
CA ASP A 78 12.61 -5.18 4.94
C ASP A 78 12.71 -6.44 5.79
N GLU A 79 13.92 -6.83 6.22
CA GLU A 79 14.13 -7.99 7.10
C GLU A 79 13.42 -7.79 8.45
N ALA A 80 13.57 -6.63 9.08
CA ALA A 80 12.93 -6.32 10.34
C ALA A 80 11.39 -6.35 10.23
N LEU A 81 10.83 -5.80 9.14
CA LEU A 81 9.40 -5.80 8.87
C LEU A 81 8.89 -7.21 8.60
N ASN A 82 9.58 -8.02 7.79
CA ASN A 82 9.17 -9.39 7.52
C ASN A 82 9.07 -10.21 8.82
N ILE A 83 10.06 -10.11 9.70
CA ILE A 83 10.02 -10.78 11.01
C ILE A 83 8.84 -10.27 11.86
N ALA A 84 8.59 -8.95 11.85
CA ALA A 84 7.50 -8.35 12.63
C ALA A 84 6.13 -8.77 12.11
N PHE A 85 5.90 -8.75 10.79
CA PHE A 85 4.66 -9.19 10.16
C PHE A 85 4.41 -10.69 10.39
N SER A 86 5.42 -11.55 10.28
CA SER A 86 5.24 -12.98 10.59
C SER A 86 4.81 -13.21 12.05
N LYS A 87 5.42 -12.49 13.01
CA LYS A 87 5.02 -12.57 14.42
C LYS A 87 3.64 -11.96 14.69
N LEU A 88 3.27 -10.94 13.91
CA LEU A 88 1.96 -10.29 14.00
C LEU A 88 0.86 -11.22 13.52
N TYR A 89 1.10 -11.99 12.46
CA TYR A 89 0.17 -13.02 11.99
C TYR A 89 -0.16 -14.03 13.09
N GLU A 90 0.88 -14.59 13.72
CA GLU A 90 0.73 -15.52 14.87
C GLU A 90 -0.02 -14.84 16.03
N ALA A 91 0.34 -13.61 16.38
CA ALA A 91 -0.34 -12.89 17.46
C ALA A 91 -1.83 -12.66 17.16
N ILE A 92 -2.19 -12.38 15.91
CA ILE A 92 -3.58 -12.25 15.47
C ILE A 92 -4.33 -13.58 15.55
N GLU A 93 -3.70 -14.69 15.15
CA GLU A 93 -4.29 -16.03 15.20
C GLU A 93 -4.68 -16.42 16.64
N PHE A 94 -3.83 -16.10 17.62
CA PHE A 94 -4.11 -16.33 19.04
C PHE A 94 -4.85 -15.17 19.74
N TYR A 95 -5.19 -14.11 19.01
CA TYR A 95 -5.79 -12.88 19.54
C TYR A 95 -5.00 -12.29 20.74
N ASP A 96 -3.68 -12.38 20.69
CA ASP A 96 -2.78 -11.81 21.69
C ASP A 96 -2.67 -10.29 21.50
N ARG A 97 -3.63 -9.56 22.08
CA ARG A 97 -3.77 -8.11 21.93
C ARG A 97 -2.54 -7.33 22.40
N ASP A 98 -1.87 -7.78 23.45
CA ASP A 98 -0.67 -7.10 23.97
C ASP A 98 0.51 -7.24 23.00
N LYS A 99 0.70 -8.44 22.43
CA LYS A 99 1.72 -8.69 21.41
C LYS A 99 1.40 -7.95 20.10
N ILE A 100 0.12 -7.90 19.69
CA ILE A 100 -0.33 -7.11 18.53
C ILE A 100 0.01 -5.63 18.73
N ASN A 101 -0.30 -5.06 19.90
CA ASN A 101 0.01 -3.68 20.23
C ASN A 101 1.51 -3.40 20.15
N ALA A 102 2.32 -4.21 20.84
CA ALA A 102 3.77 -4.04 20.87
C ALA A 102 4.42 -4.14 19.48
N LEU A 103 3.96 -5.09 18.65
CA LEU A 103 4.47 -5.27 17.28
C LEU A 103 4.07 -4.11 16.36
N THR A 104 2.80 -3.73 16.35
CA THR A 104 2.29 -2.65 15.49
C THR A 104 2.94 -1.31 15.82
N VAL A 105 3.07 -0.95 17.11
CA VAL A 105 3.78 0.27 17.54
C VAL A 105 5.23 0.26 17.06
N LYS A 106 5.94 -0.88 17.21
CA LYS A 106 7.31 -1.00 16.75
C LYS A 106 7.42 -0.83 15.22
N MET A 107 6.51 -1.43 14.47
CA MET A 107 6.49 -1.33 13.01
C MET A 107 6.22 0.10 12.55
N ILE A 108 5.21 0.76 13.13
CA ILE A 108 4.88 2.16 12.82
C ILE A 108 6.08 3.07 13.09
N ASN A 109 6.77 2.90 14.22
CA ASN A 109 7.97 3.68 14.53
C ASN A 109 9.09 3.49 13.49
N ILE A 110 9.32 2.27 13.02
CA ILE A 110 10.31 2.01 11.95
C ILE A 110 9.86 2.64 10.63
N LEU A 111 8.59 2.50 10.29
CA LEU A 111 8.02 2.92 9.02
C LEU A 111 7.89 4.45 8.91
N ASN A 112 7.68 5.16 10.02
CA ASN A 112 7.64 6.62 10.05
C ASN A 112 8.95 7.28 9.60
N GLU A 113 10.09 6.61 9.77
CA GLU A 113 11.40 7.10 9.31
C GLU A 113 11.57 7.01 7.78
N VAL A 114 10.72 6.23 7.10
CA VAL A 114 10.78 5.95 5.65
C VAL A 114 9.42 6.07 4.97
N SER A 115 8.45 6.75 5.59
CA SER A 115 7.07 6.79 5.13
C SER A 115 6.87 7.59 3.84
N ASP A 116 7.86 8.37 3.44
CA ASP A 116 7.87 9.10 2.17
C ASP A 116 8.31 8.23 0.98
N PHE A 117 8.80 7.02 1.23
CA PHE A 117 9.11 6.05 0.18
C PHE A 117 7.88 5.23 -0.19
N VAL A 118 7.56 5.17 -1.49
CA VAL A 118 6.28 4.65 -2.01
C VAL A 118 5.93 3.23 -1.58
N TYR A 119 6.92 2.35 -1.37
CA TYR A 119 6.62 0.99 -0.90
C TYR A 119 6.31 0.98 0.59
N TYR A 120 7.09 1.73 1.37
CA TYR A 120 6.97 1.72 2.83
C TYR A 120 5.74 2.49 3.30
N SER A 121 5.32 3.53 2.58
CA SER A 121 4.04 4.22 2.84
C SER A 121 2.84 3.26 2.85
N GLU A 122 2.86 2.25 1.98
CA GLU A 122 1.82 1.24 1.93
C GLU A 122 1.83 0.32 3.15
N LEU A 123 3.03 -0.05 3.61
CA LEU A 123 3.18 -0.86 4.81
C LEU A 123 2.80 -0.08 6.06
N THR A 124 3.04 1.23 6.09
CA THR A 124 2.57 2.13 7.16
C THR A 124 1.06 2.06 7.27
N LEU A 125 0.34 2.25 6.16
CA LEU A 125 -1.12 2.19 6.15
C LEU A 125 -1.65 0.85 6.70
N ILE A 126 -1.03 -0.27 6.32
CA ILE A 126 -1.42 -1.60 6.80
C ILE A 126 -1.17 -1.71 8.31
N ALA A 127 0.03 -1.35 8.78
CA ALA A 127 0.39 -1.45 10.20
C ALA A 127 -0.52 -0.58 11.09
N GLU A 128 -0.78 0.66 10.67
CA GLU A 128 -1.71 1.58 11.35
C GLU A 128 -3.14 1.02 11.34
N SER A 129 -3.62 0.52 10.20
CA SER A 129 -4.98 -0.04 10.10
C SER A 129 -5.17 -1.26 11.02
N ILE A 130 -4.17 -2.14 11.12
CA ILE A 130 -4.20 -3.28 12.06
C ILE A 130 -4.22 -2.78 13.50
N HIS A 131 -3.39 -1.79 13.82
CA HIS A 131 -3.35 -1.20 15.15
C HIS A 131 -4.72 -0.63 15.55
N MET A 132 -5.31 0.22 14.70
CA MET A 132 -6.62 0.82 14.95
C MET A 132 -7.70 -0.27 15.12
N TYR A 133 -7.69 -1.30 14.28
CA TYR A 133 -8.68 -2.37 14.34
C TYR A 133 -8.60 -3.22 15.61
N TYR A 134 -7.41 -3.72 15.99
CA TYR A 134 -7.28 -4.61 17.15
C TYR A 134 -7.16 -3.87 18.49
N ILE A 135 -6.61 -2.66 18.49
CA ILE A 135 -6.33 -1.90 19.71
C ILE A 135 -7.42 -0.88 19.98
N ASN A 136 -7.86 -0.12 18.98
CA ASN A 136 -8.86 0.93 19.18
C ASN A 136 -10.29 0.48 18.87
N ASP A 137 -10.48 -0.76 18.38
CA ASP A 137 -11.77 -1.29 17.94
C ASP A 137 -12.40 -0.44 16.80
N GLU A 138 -11.53 0.11 15.95
CA GLU A 138 -11.91 1.00 14.86
C GLU A 138 -11.76 0.29 13.49
N TYR A 139 -12.86 0.23 12.74
CA TYR A 139 -12.82 -0.29 11.38
C TYR A 139 -12.20 0.73 10.43
N VAL A 140 -11.48 0.24 9.42
CA VAL A 140 -11.00 1.08 8.32
C VAL A 140 -12.16 1.83 7.64
N GLU A 141 -11.88 3.06 7.21
CA GLU A 141 -12.81 3.84 6.41
C GLU A 141 -13.03 3.21 5.02
N HIS A 142 -14.13 3.55 4.36
CA HIS A 142 -14.53 2.94 3.09
C HIS A 142 -13.53 3.25 1.94
N ASN A 143 -13.01 4.46 1.90
CA ASN A 143 -11.92 4.86 1.00
C ASN A 143 -10.64 4.03 1.22
N ILE A 144 -10.24 3.81 2.47
CA ILE A 144 -9.06 3.02 2.83
C ILE A 144 -9.29 1.56 2.43
N ALA A 145 -10.46 0.99 2.73
CA ALA A 145 -10.80 -0.38 2.32
C ALA A 145 -10.70 -0.56 0.80
N ASN A 146 -11.27 0.37 0.01
CA ASN A 146 -11.18 0.32 -1.45
C ASN A 146 -9.73 0.39 -1.94
N ARG A 147 -8.90 1.26 -1.32
CA ARG A 147 -7.48 1.38 -1.66
C ARG A 147 -6.72 0.09 -1.35
N LEU A 148 -6.95 -0.51 -0.18
CA LEU A 148 -6.34 -1.79 0.20
C LEU A 148 -6.70 -2.93 -0.75
N ILE A 149 -7.94 -2.98 -1.26
CA ILE A 149 -8.36 -3.95 -2.29
C ILE A 149 -7.54 -3.80 -3.58
N VAL A 150 -7.33 -2.56 -4.04
CA VAL A 150 -6.52 -2.27 -5.25
C VAL A 150 -5.06 -2.67 -5.04
N MET A 151 -4.54 -2.59 -3.81
CA MET A 151 -3.16 -2.95 -3.47
C MET A 151 -2.92 -4.45 -3.30
N LEU A 152 -3.97 -5.25 -3.07
CA LEU A 152 -3.89 -6.69 -2.84
C LEU A 152 -3.09 -7.45 -3.93
N PRO A 153 -3.26 -7.21 -5.24
CA PRO A 153 -2.46 -7.85 -6.29
C PRO A 153 -1.02 -7.29 -6.44
N VAL A 154 -0.63 -6.29 -5.63
CA VAL A 154 0.62 -5.54 -5.78
C VAL A 154 1.63 -5.88 -4.68
N LEU A 155 1.22 -5.92 -3.41
CA LEU A 155 2.15 -6.03 -2.28
C LEU A 155 2.66 -7.46 -1.99
N GLY A 156 2.01 -8.48 -2.56
CA GLY A 156 2.40 -9.89 -2.42
C GLY A 156 1.65 -10.63 -1.30
N ASP A 157 1.82 -11.94 -1.27
CA ASP A 157 0.96 -12.85 -0.50
C ASP A 157 1.02 -12.63 1.01
N MET A 158 2.21 -12.27 1.54
CA MET A 158 2.42 -12.01 2.98
C MET A 158 1.45 -10.97 3.54
N TYR A 159 1.13 -9.94 2.76
CA TYR A 159 0.26 -8.85 3.22
C TYR A 159 -1.22 -9.09 2.89
N SER A 160 -1.51 -10.05 2.01
CA SER A 160 -2.84 -10.28 1.48
C SER A 160 -3.84 -10.65 2.58
N ASP A 161 -3.43 -11.42 3.59
CA ASP A 161 -4.30 -11.85 4.66
C ASP A 161 -4.63 -10.71 5.64
N PHE A 162 -3.65 -9.86 5.95
CA PHE A 162 -3.91 -8.65 6.74
C PHE A 162 -4.92 -7.73 6.03
N ILE A 163 -4.75 -7.52 4.73
CA ILE A 163 -5.68 -6.72 3.92
C ILE A 163 -7.09 -7.33 3.96
N LYS A 164 -7.23 -8.65 3.74
CA LYS A 164 -8.52 -9.34 3.77
C LYS A 164 -9.22 -9.19 5.13
N ILE A 165 -8.48 -9.31 6.24
CA ILE A 165 -9.03 -9.12 7.59
C ILE A 165 -9.62 -7.72 7.75
N LEU A 166 -8.86 -6.69 7.36
CA LEU A 166 -9.28 -5.29 7.46
C LEU A 166 -10.50 -4.99 6.56
N VAL A 167 -10.50 -5.50 5.32
CA VAL A 167 -11.56 -5.25 4.35
C VAL A 167 -12.84 -6.02 4.71
N PHE A 168 -12.74 -7.31 5.07
CA PHE A 168 -13.93 -8.13 5.35
C PHE A 168 -14.59 -7.78 6.69
N SER A 169 -13.80 -7.37 7.69
CA SER A 169 -14.36 -6.85 8.94
C SER A 169 -15.25 -5.63 8.67
N LYS A 170 -14.83 -4.73 7.76
CA LYS A 170 -15.64 -3.59 7.29
C LYS A 170 -16.87 -4.02 6.49
N MET A 171 -16.71 -4.85 5.46
CA MET A 171 -17.82 -5.26 4.56
C MET A 171 -18.94 -6.02 5.31
N LYS A 172 -18.59 -6.78 6.35
CA LYS A 172 -19.58 -7.46 7.20
C LYS A 172 -20.53 -6.48 7.89
N CYS A 173 -20.07 -5.28 8.26
CA CYS A 173 -20.92 -4.25 8.83
C CYS A 173 -21.91 -3.68 7.80
N GLU A 174 -21.48 -3.49 6.54
CA GLU A 174 -22.35 -2.96 5.48
C GLU A 174 -23.52 -3.91 5.16
N SER A 175 -23.28 -5.23 5.18
CA SER A 175 -24.33 -6.25 4.95
C SER A 175 -25.38 -6.31 6.09
N VAL A 176 -25.03 -5.91 7.32
CA VAL A 176 -25.98 -5.82 8.43
C VAL A 176 -26.79 -4.52 8.35
N CYS A 177 -26.18 -3.41 7.91
CA CYS A 177 -26.84 -2.11 7.75
C CYS A 177 -27.77 -2.03 6.52
N ASP A 178 -27.49 -2.78 5.44
CA ASP A 178 -28.33 -2.80 4.24
C ASP A 178 -29.70 -3.47 4.45
N LYS A 179 -29.90 -4.25 5.53
CA LYS A 179 -31.24 -4.79 5.86
C LYS A 179 -32.29 -3.70 6.14
N LEU A 180 -31.87 -2.47 6.44
CA LEU A 180 -32.80 -1.34 6.60
C LEU A 180 -33.17 -0.66 5.27
N LYS A 181 -32.37 -0.81 4.21
CA LYS A 181 -32.67 -0.26 2.87
C LYS A 181 -33.67 -1.09 2.08
N TYR A 182 -33.77 -2.40 2.34
CA TYR A 182 -34.67 -3.32 1.63
C TYR A 182 -36.01 -3.57 2.37
N LYS A 183 -36.40 -2.67 3.29
CA LYS A 183 -37.69 -2.73 4.01
C LYS A 183 -38.79 -1.83 3.40
N ASN A 184 -38.63 -1.40 2.15
CA ASN A 184 -39.68 -0.71 1.39
C ASN A 184 -40.21 -1.59 0.28
#